data_AF-A0A2V9S0J9-F1
#
_entry.id   AF-A0A2V9S0J9-F1
#
_cell.length_a   1.000
_cell.length_b   1.000
_cell.length_c   1.000
_cell.angle_alpha   90.00
_cell.angle_beta   90.00
_cell.angle_gamma   90.00
#
_symmetry.space_group_name_H-M   'P 1'
#
loop_
_entity.id
_entity.type
_entity.pdbx_description
1 polymer ?
#
loop_
_entity_poly.entity_id
_entity_poly.type
_entity_poly.pdbx_seq_one_letter_code
_entity_poly.pdbx_strand_id
1 'polypeptide(L)'
;MFHITKSALGVVQLTAKQYGTPRPKPVPGMWHCIGSGGPGPNLFDRLTALINWTERSVAAKADCRRTFPGQRPTTGVVTRTMLLCLYPEVAVFQGGDVAQASNWSCHRVEGRD
;
A
#
# COMPACT_ATOMS: atom_id res chain seq x y z
N MET A 1 -7.81 -14.40 14.68
CA MET A 1 -7.85 -15.75 15.27
C MET A 1 -6.66 -15.91 16.22
N PHE A 2 -6.91 -15.90 17.52
CA PHE A 2 -5.90 -16.12 18.55
C PHE A 2 -5.53 -17.61 18.56
N HIS A 3 -4.25 -17.95 18.42
CA HIS A 3 -3.78 -19.30 18.70
C HIS A 3 -3.21 -19.28 20.12
N ILE A 4 -3.88 -19.96 21.05
CA ILE A 4 -3.36 -20.15 22.40
C ILE A 4 -2.36 -21.31 22.33
N THR A 5 -1.07 -21.01 22.22
CA THR A 5 -0.03 -22.00 22.48
C THR A 5 0.38 -21.88 23.95
N LYS A 6 0.08 -22.93 24.72
CA LYS A 6 0.46 -23.01 26.14
C LYS A 6 1.97 -23.24 26.22
N SER A 7 2.73 -22.25 26.68
CA SER A 7 4.13 -22.43 27.06
C SER A 7 4.23 -23.10 28.44
N ALA A 8 5.29 -23.87 28.66
CA ALA A 8 5.55 -24.61 29.91
C ALA A 8 5.71 -23.71 31.16
N LEU A 9 5.80 -22.39 30.98
CA LEU A 9 6.01 -21.40 32.05
C LEU A 9 4.74 -20.67 32.49
N GLY A 10 3.54 -21.10 32.07
CA GLY A 10 2.28 -20.49 32.55
C GLY A 10 2.03 -19.05 32.10
N VAL A 11 2.97 -18.43 31.39
CA VAL A 11 2.80 -17.15 30.73
C VAL A 11 2.06 -17.39 29.42
N VAL A 12 0.83 -16.88 29.32
CA VAL A 12 0.14 -16.71 28.04
C VAL A 12 0.91 -15.64 27.28
N GLN A 13 1.93 -16.05 26.50
CA GLN A 13 2.45 -15.16 25.49
C GLN A 13 1.35 -14.97 24.46
N LEU A 14 0.70 -13.80 24.50
CA LEU A 14 0.10 -13.22 23.31
C LEU A 14 1.27 -12.98 22.33
N THR A 15 1.73 -14.04 21.68
CA THR A 15 2.37 -13.85 20.39
C THR A 15 1.24 -13.35 19.51
N ALA A 16 1.10 -12.03 19.43
CA ALA A 16 0.52 -11.46 18.24
C ALA A 16 1.33 -12.12 17.12
N LYS A 17 0.76 -13.10 16.42
CA LYS A 17 1.14 -13.29 15.03
C LYS A 17 1.05 -11.87 14.50
N GLN A 18 2.20 -11.29 14.19
CA GLN A 18 2.38 -9.87 14.05
C GLN A 18 1.70 -9.52 12.73
N TYR A 19 0.37 -9.52 12.74
CA TYR A 19 -0.49 -9.09 11.66
C TYR A 19 -0.23 -7.59 11.64
N GLY A 20 0.86 -7.19 10.98
CA GLY A 20 1.39 -5.84 11.03
C GLY A 20 0.23 -4.84 10.91
N THR A 21 0.25 -3.82 11.75
CA THR A 21 -0.80 -2.81 11.73
C THR A 21 -0.94 -2.25 10.32
N PRO A 22 -2.17 -2.04 9.80
CA PRO A 22 -2.37 -1.44 8.49
C PRO A 22 -1.68 -0.09 8.47
N ARG A 23 -0.64 0.04 7.64
CA ARG A 23 0.06 1.30 7.47
C ARG A 23 -0.61 2.08 6.34
N PRO A 24 -0.81 3.40 6.51
CA PRO A 24 -1.34 4.21 5.43
C PRO A 24 -0.38 4.18 4.24
N LYS A 25 -0.95 4.25 3.03
CA LYS A 25 -0.21 4.47 1.79
C LYS A 25 -0.50 5.88 1.30
N PRO A 26 0.45 6.81 1.42
CA PRO A 26 0.34 8.11 0.78
C PRO A 26 0.15 7.91 -0.73
N VAL A 27 -0.70 8.73 -1.35
CA VAL A 27 -0.96 8.66 -2.79
C VAL A 27 -0.54 9.97 -3.43
N PRO A 28 0.72 10.08 -3.88
CA PRO A 28 1.23 11.34 -4.42
C PRO A 28 0.45 11.75 -5.67
N GLY A 29 0.10 13.03 -5.74
CA GLY A 29 -0.66 13.59 -6.87
C GLY A 29 -2.15 13.26 -6.87
N MET A 30 -2.67 12.54 -5.86
CA MET A 30 -4.11 12.42 -5.65
C MET A 30 -4.61 13.70 -4.95
N TRP A 31 -5.71 14.27 -5.43
CA TRP A 31 -6.40 15.37 -4.75
C TRP A 31 -7.37 14.84 -3.67
N HIS A 32 -8.28 15.67 -3.17
CA HIS A 32 -9.17 15.29 -2.07
C HIS A 32 -10.09 14.12 -2.43
N CYS A 33 -9.73 12.90 -2.02
CA CYS A 33 -10.49 11.68 -2.26
C CYS A 33 -10.68 11.30 -3.75
N ILE A 34 -11.41 10.20 -3.96
CA ILE A 34 -11.74 9.65 -5.27
C ILE A 34 -12.64 10.63 -6.03
N GLY A 35 -12.39 10.83 -7.32
CA GLY A 35 -13.21 11.68 -8.19
C GLY A 35 -12.79 13.14 -8.24
N SER A 36 -12.00 13.62 -7.28
CA SER A 36 -11.46 14.99 -7.30
C SER A 36 -10.34 15.22 -8.31
N GLY A 37 -9.93 14.19 -9.05
CA GLY A 37 -8.86 14.29 -10.06
C GLY A 37 -7.46 14.25 -9.46
N GLY A 38 -6.56 15.06 -10.03
CA GLY A 38 -5.12 15.06 -9.76
C GLY A 38 -4.29 14.22 -10.75
N PRO A 39 -2.98 14.47 -10.87
CA PRO A 39 -2.08 13.77 -11.78
C PRO A 39 -1.68 12.36 -11.31
N GLY A 40 -2.00 12.00 -10.07
CA GLY A 40 -1.73 10.68 -9.50
C GLY A 40 -2.87 9.69 -9.69
N PRO A 41 -2.67 8.42 -9.33
CA PRO A 41 -3.72 7.42 -9.35
C PRO A 41 -4.79 7.78 -8.31
N ASN A 42 -6.06 7.75 -8.68
CA ASN A 42 -7.17 8.03 -7.75
C ASN A 42 -8.27 6.95 -7.75
N LEU A 43 -8.09 5.86 -8.53
CA LEU A 43 -9.05 4.77 -8.62
C LEU A 43 -8.51 3.49 -7.97
N PHE A 44 -8.96 3.35 -6.72
CA PHE A 44 -8.64 2.39 -5.68
C PHE A 44 -9.64 1.29 -5.36
N ASP A 45 -9.24 0.06 -5.00
CA ASP A 45 -10.04 -0.70 -4.04
C ASP A 45 -9.27 -0.78 -2.71
N ARG A 46 -9.74 -0.02 -1.71
CA ARG A 46 -9.18 -0.06 -0.34
C ARG A 46 -9.93 -1.06 0.55
N LEU A 47 -11.19 -1.37 0.23
CA LEU A 47 -12.04 -2.20 1.09
C LEU A 47 -11.58 -3.66 1.04
N THR A 48 -11.23 -4.16 -0.15
CA THR A 48 -10.69 -5.53 -0.27
C THR A 48 -9.38 -5.68 0.50
N ALA A 49 -8.52 -4.67 0.51
CA ALA A 49 -7.28 -4.70 1.30
C ALA A 49 -7.56 -4.76 2.81
N LEU A 50 -8.60 -4.05 3.29
CA LEU A 50 -9.02 -4.08 4.68
C LEU A 50 -9.60 -5.45 5.06
N ILE A 51 -10.51 -6.00 4.25
CA ILE A 51 -11.09 -7.35 4.45
C ILE A 51 -10.00 -8.41 4.49
N ASN A 52 -9.05 -8.35 3.56
CA ASN A 52 -7.93 -9.29 3.52
C ASN A 52 -7.07 -9.22 4.80
N TRP A 53 -6.89 -8.02 5.36
CA TRP A 53 -6.19 -7.86 6.63
C TRP A 53 -7.01 -8.41 7.82
N THR A 54 -8.28 -8.03 7.94
CA THR A 54 -9.12 -8.38 9.10
C THR A 54 -9.51 -9.86 9.11
N GLU A 55 -9.91 -10.41 7.96
CA GLU A 55 -10.53 -11.73 7.88
C GLU A 55 -9.56 -12.80 7.40
N ARG A 56 -8.61 -12.42 6.53
CA ARG A 56 -7.69 -13.39 5.89
C ARG A 56 -6.28 -13.33 6.45
N SER A 57 -6.01 -12.44 7.40
CA SER A 57 -4.68 -12.28 7.99
C SER A 57 -3.59 -11.96 6.96
N VAL A 58 -3.95 -11.32 5.84
CA VAL A 58 -3.03 -10.91 4.78
C VAL A 58 -2.66 -9.45 5.01
N ALA A 59 -1.40 -9.21 5.41
CA ALA A 59 -0.89 -7.86 5.59
C ALA A 59 -0.82 -7.10 4.25
N ALA A 60 -1.14 -5.80 4.30
CA ALA A 60 -0.91 -4.92 3.16
C ALA A 60 0.57 -4.87 2.79
N LYS A 61 0.84 -4.83 1.48
CA LYS A 61 2.19 -4.66 0.92
C LYS A 61 2.21 -3.42 0.03
N ALA A 62 3.42 -3.01 -0.36
CA ALA A 62 3.58 -2.05 -1.44
C ALA A 62 2.94 -2.59 -2.72
N ASP A 63 2.27 -1.73 -3.48
CA ASP A 63 1.54 -2.13 -4.67
C ASP A 63 1.60 -1.08 -5.78
N CYS A 64 1.53 -1.55 -7.03
CA CYS A 64 1.50 -0.69 -8.20
C CYS A 64 0.08 -0.18 -8.45
N ARG A 65 -0.05 1.13 -8.69
CA ARG A 65 -1.31 1.78 -9.01
C ARG A 65 -1.25 2.47 -10.37
N ARG A 66 -2.38 2.42 -11.09
CA ARG A 66 -2.53 2.95 -12.44
C ARG A 66 -3.23 4.30 -12.43
N THR A 67 -2.76 5.17 -13.33
CA THR A 67 -3.43 6.43 -13.69
C THR A 67 -3.99 6.29 -15.10
N PHE A 68 -5.16 6.86 -15.33
CA PHE A 68 -5.87 6.81 -16.61
C PHE A 68 -6.14 8.24 -17.12
N PRO A 69 -6.26 8.46 -18.44
CA PRO A 69 -6.71 9.73 -18.99
C PRO A 69 -8.01 10.19 -18.34
N GLY A 70 -8.02 11.41 -17.80
CA GLY A 70 -9.18 11.97 -17.09
C GLY A 70 -9.66 11.11 -15.92
N GLN A 71 -8.82 10.20 -15.40
CA GLN A 71 -9.15 9.25 -14.35
C GLN A 71 -10.34 8.35 -14.72
N ARG A 72 -10.41 7.92 -15.99
CA ARG A 72 -11.45 7.04 -16.53
C ARG A 72 -10.86 5.69 -16.95
N PRO A 73 -11.05 4.61 -16.17
CA PRO A 73 -10.52 3.28 -16.50
C PRO A 73 -11.12 2.71 -17.78
N THR A 74 -12.34 3.13 -18.13
CA THR A 74 -13.06 2.73 -19.34
C THR A 74 -12.33 3.09 -20.63
N THR A 75 -11.38 4.02 -20.59
CA THR A 75 -10.53 4.34 -21.74
C THR A 75 -9.58 3.20 -22.10
N GLY A 76 -9.29 2.27 -21.18
CA GLY A 76 -8.33 1.18 -21.36
C GLY A 76 -6.87 1.62 -21.42
N VAL A 77 -6.60 2.93 -21.48
CA VAL A 77 -5.25 3.49 -21.64
C VAL A 77 -4.67 3.81 -20.27
N VAL A 78 -3.51 3.23 -19.95
CA VAL A 78 -2.75 3.57 -18.74
C VAL A 78 -1.74 4.66 -19.08
N THR A 79 -1.86 5.84 -18.45
CA THR A 79 -0.91 6.95 -18.67
C THR A 79 0.33 6.83 -17.81
N ARG A 80 0.21 6.20 -16.63
CA ARG A 80 1.32 6.01 -15.68
C ARG A 80 1.03 4.87 -14.72
N THR A 81 2.08 4.16 -14.32
CA THR A 81 2.06 3.29 -13.14
C THR A 81 2.94 3.88 -12.03
N MET A 82 2.48 3.79 -10.78
CA MET A 82 3.19 4.30 -9.60
C MET A 82 3.25 3.24 -8.51
N LEU A 83 4.41 3.10 -7.86
CA LEU A 83 4.56 2.23 -6.69
C LEU A 83 4.09 2.99 -5.43
N LEU A 84 3.12 2.44 -4.71
CA LEU A 84 2.65 2.99 -3.44
C LEU A 84 3.29 2.22 -2.27
N CYS A 85 4.18 2.89 -1.55
CA CYS A 85 4.87 2.35 -0.39
C CYS A 85 4.06 2.52 0.90
N LEU A 86 4.29 1.64 1.86
CA LEU A 86 3.70 1.74 3.19
C LEU A 86 4.47 2.77 4.00
N TYR A 87 3.80 3.78 4.54
CA TYR A 87 4.42 4.78 5.42
C TYR A 87 5.18 4.10 6.58
N PRO A 88 6.41 4.51 6.95
CA PRO A 88 7.15 5.70 6.50
C PRO A 88 8.05 5.49 5.28
N GLU A 89 7.94 4.35 4.58
CA GLU A 89 8.70 4.15 3.35
C GLU A 89 8.18 5.06 2.24
N VAL A 90 9.09 5.48 1.38
CA VAL A 90 8.80 6.28 0.18
C VAL A 90 9.33 5.56 -1.05
N ALA A 91 8.70 5.79 -2.20
CA ALA A 91 9.18 5.26 -3.47
C ALA A 91 10.40 6.07 -3.94
N VAL A 92 11.53 5.40 -4.13
CA VAL A 92 12.77 5.96 -4.68
C VAL A 92 12.99 5.41 -6.08
N PHE A 93 13.23 6.31 -7.03
CA PHE A 93 13.47 5.99 -8.43
C PHE A 93 14.83 5.34 -8.61
N GLN A 94 14.88 4.27 -9.42
CA GLN A 94 16.08 3.45 -9.64
C GLN A 94 16.65 3.57 -11.07
N GLY A 95 16.11 4.47 -11.90
CA GLY A 95 16.51 4.65 -13.30
C GLY A 95 15.54 4.02 -14.30
N GLY A 96 15.61 4.43 -15.56
CA GLY A 96 14.69 4.00 -16.63
C GLY A 96 13.54 5.00 -16.89
N ASP A 97 12.36 4.49 -17.21
CA ASP A 97 11.16 5.31 -17.41
C ASP A 97 10.49 5.64 -16.06
N VAL A 98 10.38 6.93 -15.74
CA VAL A 98 9.74 7.47 -14.53
C VAL A 98 8.24 7.16 -14.44
N ALA A 99 7.61 6.82 -15.56
CA ALA A 99 6.19 6.47 -15.63
C ALA A 99 5.91 4.99 -15.32
N GLN A 100 6.94 4.15 -15.17
CA GLN A 100 6.80 2.73 -14.87
C GLN A 100 7.12 2.42 -13.40
N ALA A 101 6.16 1.84 -12.67
CA ALA A 101 6.31 1.50 -11.26
C ALA A 101 7.43 0.48 -10.99
N SER A 102 7.81 -0.34 -11.98
CA SER A 102 8.92 -1.29 -11.89
C SER A 102 10.28 -0.61 -11.70
N ASN A 103 10.40 0.66 -12.08
CA ASN A 103 11.62 1.45 -11.99
C ASN A 103 11.74 2.18 -10.64
N TRP A 104 10.96 1.78 -9.64
CA TRP A 104 10.91 2.36 -8.30
C TRP A 104 11.00 1.26 -7.25
N SER A 105 11.48 1.63 -6.07
CA SER A 105 11.55 0.72 -4.91
C SER A 105 11.23 1.46 -3.62
N CYS A 106 10.68 0.76 -2.64
CA CYS A 106 10.35 1.36 -1.35
C CYS A 106 11.58 1.36 -0.43
N HIS A 107 11.92 2.54 0.09
CA HIS A 107 13.00 2.73 1.05
C HIS A 107 12.50 3.48 2.25
N ARG A 108 12.97 3.10 3.44
CA ARG A 108 12.81 3.93 4.63
C ARG A 108 13.82 5.04 4.55
N VAL A 109 13.36 6.28 4.57
CA VAL A 109 14.24 7.43 4.74
C VAL A 109 14.46 7.60 6.24
N GLU A 110 15.70 7.47 6.71
CA GLU A 110 16.06 7.77 8.10
C GLU A 110 15.79 9.27 8.40
N GLY A 111 15.24 9.56 9.59
CA GLY A 111 15.02 10.93 10.08
C GLY A 111 13.67 11.58 9.70
N ARG A 112 12.59 10.80 9.54
CA ARG A 112 11.22 11.31 9.32
C ARG A 112 10.21 10.63 10.24
N ASP A 113 10.64 10.39 11.47
CA ASP A 113 9.84 9.96 12.62
C ASP A 113 9.19 11.14 13.35
#